data_AF-A0A924AGF2-F1
#
_entry.id   AF-A0A924AGF2-F1
#
_cell.length_a   1.000
_cell.length_b   1.000
_cell.length_c   1.000
_cell.angle_alpha   90.00
_cell.angle_beta   90.00
_cell.angle_gamma   90.00
#
_symmetry.space_group_name_H-M   'P 1'
#
loop_
_entity.id
_entity.type
_entity.pdbx_description
1 polymer ?
#
loop_
_entity_poly.entity_id
_entity_poly.type
_entity_poly.pdbx_seq_one_letter_code
_entity_poly.pdbx_strand_id
1 'polypeptide(L)'
;MFSWFDAKEARTFGESLAAFFAERIPTDSNLKEKKFTAKAQQVLSKMALQVDKFNKSHKLNVFKKAQLGNAFKWKLRDAGYDQAYVDELTEWLMLRF
;
A
#
# COMPACT_ATOMS: atom_id res chain seq x y z
N MET A 1 -13.20 -21.93 -10.75
CA MET A 1 -14.25 -21.33 -9.91
C MET A 1 -13.68 -20.67 -8.64
N PHE A 2 -12.57 -19.91 -8.70
CA PHE A 2 -11.90 -19.35 -7.50
C PHE A 2 -11.39 -17.90 -7.63
N SER A 3 -11.84 -17.11 -8.61
CA SER A 3 -11.29 -15.74 -8.77
C SER A 3 -11.74 -14.72 -7.71
N TRP A 4 -12.84 -14.99 -6.99
CA TRP A 4 -13.32 -14.14 -5.90
C TRP A 4 -12.41 -14.24 -4.67
N PHE A 5 -11.89 -15.43 -4.36
CA PHE A 5 -11.04 -15.63 -3.17
C PHE A 5 -9.75 -14.79 -3.28
N ASP A 6 -9.12 -14.79 -4.45
CA ASP A 6 -7.93 -13.99 -4.73
C ASP A 6 -8.19 -12.46 -4.72
N ALA A 7 -9.40 -12.03 -5.09
CA ALA A 7 -9.78 -10.62 -5.09
C ALA A 7 -9.90 -10.08 -3.65
N LYS A 8 -10.50 -10.89 -2.76
CA LYS A 8 -10.54 -10.61 -1.32
C LYS A 8 -9.14 -10.60 -0.71
N GLU A 9 -8.26 -11.52 -1.13
CA GLU A 9 -6.86 -11.54 -0.69
C GLU A 9 -6.10 -10.29 -1.13
N ALA A 10 -6.25 -9.85 -2.39
CA ALA A 10 -5.61 -8.63 -2.88
C ALA A 10 -6.07 -7.38 -2.10
N ARG A 11 -7.37 -7.29 -1.79
CA ARG A 11 -7.92 -6.23 -0.94
C ARG A 11 -7.32 -6.29 0.47
N THR A 12 -7.38 -7.45 1.11
CA THR A 12 -6.86 -7.67 2.48
C THR A 12 -5.37 -7.32 2.55
N PHE A 13 -4.61 -7.71 1.54
CA PHE A 13 -3.20 -7.39 1.44
C PHE A 13 -2.96 -5.88 1.31
N GLY A 14 -3.73 -5.18 0.48
CA GLY A 14 -3.69 -3.72 0.39
C GLY A 14 -3.99 -3.02 1.73
N GLU A 15 -5.01 -3.46 2.46
CA GLU A 15 -5.33 -2.95 3.80
C GLU A 15 -4.19 -3.22 4.80
N SER A 16 -3.57 -4.39 4.73
CA SER A 16 -2.45 -4.76 5.60
C SER A 16 -1.18 -3.93 5.32
N LEU A 17 -0.90 -3.60 4.06
CA LEU A 17 0.21 -2.75 3.67
C LEU A 17 0.02 -1.32 4.19
N ALA A 18 -1.20 -0.79 4.10
CA ALA A 18 -1.53 0.52 4.65
C ALA A 18 -1.39 0.56 6.17
N ALA A 19 -1.88 -0.48 6.87
CA ALA A 19 -1.69 -0.60 8.32
C ALA A 19 -0.20 -0.68 8.69
N PHE A 20 0.58 -1.52 7.99
CA PHE A 20 2.02 -1.65 8.19
C PHE A 20 2.77 -0.32 8.04
N PHE A 21 2.38 0.48 7.03
CA PHE A 21 2.92 1.81 6.82
C PHE A 21 2.52 2.74 7.96
N ALA A 22 1.24 2.75 8.32
CA ALA A 22 0.70 3.68 9.30
C ALA A 22 1.23 3.49 10.72
N GLU A 23 1.44 2.23 11.14
CA GLU A 23 2.09 1.89 12.40
C GLU A 23 3.52 2.46 12.52
N ARG A 24 4.21 2.63 11.39
CA ARG A 24 5.63 3.01 11.37
C ARG A 24 5.83 4.50 11.10
N ILE A 25 4.89 5.13 10.43
CA ILE A 25 4.94 6.53 10.00
C ILE A 25 3.68 7.26 10.49
N PRO A 26 3.56 7.60 11.78
CA PRO A 26 2.34 8.21 12.31
C PRO A 26 2.04 9.57 11.66
N THR A 27 0.76 9.93 11.58
CA THR A 27 0.26 11.17 10.94
C THR A 27 0.70 12.46 11.63
N ASP A 28 1.05 12.41 12.92
CA ASP A 28 1.60 13.54 13.69
C ASP A 28 3.08 13.81 13.41
N SER A 29 3.76 12.91 12.71
CA SER A 29 5.08 13.22 12.15
C SER A 29 4.88 14.40 11.21
N ASN A 30 5.72 15.43 11.24
CA ASN A 30 5.62 16.61 10.37
C ASN A 30 5.82 16.22 8.89
N LEU A 31 4.83 15.55 8.30
CA LEU A 31 4.85 14.83 7.01
C LEU A 31 5.07 15.79 5.84
N LYS A 32 4.76 17.08 6.04
CA LYS A 32 4.91 18.15 5.05
C LYS A 32 6.37 18.39 4.64
N GLU A 33 7.35 18.09 5.50
CA GLU A 33 8.76 18.44 5.22
C GLU A 33 9.61 17.29 4.68
N LYS A 34 9.15 16.03 4.76
CA LYS A 34 10.01 14.90 4.42
C LYS A 34 9.23 13.82 3.69
N LYS A 35 8.87 14.10 2.43
CA LYS A 35 8.20 13.16 1.53
C LYS A 35 8.83 11.75 1.55
N PHE A 36 10.15 11.66 1.79
CA PHE A 36 10.85 10.40 2.01
C PHE A 36 11.95 10.56 3.05
N THR A 37 11.58 10.58 4.34
CA THR A 37 12.59 10.34 5.40
C THR A 37 13.30 9.01 5.15
N ALA A 38 14.54 8.86 5.64
CA ALA A 38 15.23 7.57 5.63
C ALA A 38 14.35 6.44 6.24
N LYS A 39 13.53 6.78 7.25
CA LYS A 39 12.56 5.86 7.86
C LYS A 39 11.46 5.47 6.87
N ALA A 40 10.83 6.43 6.19
CA ALA A 40 9.81 6.16 5.18
C ALA A 40 10.37 5.32 4.01
N GLN A 41 11.56 5.64 3.53
CA GLN A 41 12.24 4.86 2.48
C GLN A 41 12.48 3.41 2.93
N GLN A 42 12.92 3.19 4.17
CA GLN A 42 13.08 1.83 4.71
C GLN A 42 11.76 1.08 4.81
N VAL A 43 10.68 1.75 5.22
CA VAL A 43 9.34 1.16 5.27
C VAL A 43 8.87 0.77 3.87
N LEU A 44 9.06 1.65 2.89
CA LEU A 44 8.69 1.40 1.49
C LEU A 44 9.51 0.28 0.87
N SER A 45 10.82 0.19 1.13
CA SER A 45 11.64 -0.95 0.71
C SER A 45 11.11 -2.27 1.31
N LYS A 46 10.66 -2.28 2.57
CA LYS A 46 10.05 -3.46 3.19
C LYS A 46 8.69 -3.81 2.57
N MET A 47 7.88 -2.80 2.25
CA MET A 47 6.61 -3.01 1.53
C MET A 47 6.85 -3.59 0.14
N ALA A 48 7.84 -3.10 -0.60
CA ALA A 48 8.21 -3.62 -1.92
C ALA A 48 8.55 -5.12 -1.87
N LEU A 49 9.30 -5.56 -0.86
CA LEU A 49 9.60 -7.00 -0.68
C LEU A 49 8.34 -7.83 -0.40
N GLN A 50 7.38 -7.30 0.36
CA GLN A 50 6.11 -7.98 0.61
C GLN A 50 5.27 -8.07 -0.67
N VAL A 51 5.24 -6.99 -1.46
CA VAL A 51 4.56 -6.95 -2.77
C VAL A 51 5.16 -7.97 -3.73
N ASP A 52 6.50 -8.05 -3.82
CA ASP A 52 7.17 -9.05 -4.65
C ASP A 52 6.84 -10.49 -4.23
N LYS A 53 6.83 -10.75 -2.91
CA LYS A 53 6.46 -12.07 -2.39
C LYS A 53 5.01 -12.41 -2.71
N PHE A 54 4.10 -11.45 -2.55
CA PHE A 54 2.68 -11.62 -2.85
C PHE A 54 2.47 -11.88 -4.35
N ASN A 55 3.15 -11.15 -5.23
CA ASN A 55 3.13 -11.34 -6.69
C ASN A 55 3.64 -12.71 -7.13
N LYS A 56 4.66 -13.26 -6.46
CA LYS A 56 5.18 -14.60 -6.76
C LYS A 56 4.17 -15.70 -6.41
N SER A 57 3.40 -15.51 -5.35
CA SER A 57 2.40 -16.48 -4.89
C SER A 57 1.02 -16.29 -5.54
N HIS A 58 0.70 -15.09 -6.04
CA HIS A 58 -0.63 -14.76 -6.57
C HIS A 58 -0.50 -14.09 -7.94
N LYS A 59 -1.21 -14.61 -8.96
CA LYS A 59 -1.34 -13.90 -10.25
C LYS A 59 -2.26 -12.69 -10.07
N LEU A 60 -1.66 -11.51 -9.89
CA LEU A 60 -2.37 -10.23 -9.86
C LEU A 60 -2.62 -9.73 -11.28
N ASN A 61 -3.84 -9.94 -11.76
CA ASN A 61 -4.34 -9.25 -12.94
C ASN A 61 -4.64 -7.78 -12.63
N VAL A 62 -4.88 -6.97 -13.66
CA VAL A 62 -5.15 -5.52 -13.54
C VAL A 62 -6.26 -5.23 -12.52
N PHE A 63 -7.32 -6.03 -12.50
CA PHE A 63 -8.43 -5.89 -11.56
C PHE A 63 -7.99 -6.07 -10.09
N LYS A 64 -7.21 -7.11 -9.78
CA LYS A 64 -6.70 -7.35 -8.42
C LYS A 64 -5.71 -6.27 -7.99
N LYS A 65 -4.85 -5.79 -8.89
CA LYS A 65 -3.95 -4.66 -8.64
C LYS A 65 -4.77 -3.41 -8.26
N ALA A 66 -5.82 -3.10 -9.01
CA ALA A 66 -6.71 -1.98 -8.71
C ALA A 66 -7.45 -2.14 -7.36
N GLN A 67 -7.91 -3.34 -7.03
CA GLN A 67 -8.53 -3.59 -5.71
C GLN A 67 -7.56 -3.39 -4.56
N LEU A 68 -6.31 -3.86 -4.70
CA LEU A 68 -5.25 -3.67 -3.72
C LEU A 68 -4.93 -2.18 -3.56
N GLY A 69 -4.71 -1.45 -4.66
CA GLY A 69 -4.42 -0.02 -4.65
C GLY A 69 -5.54 0.79 -4.01
N ASN A 70 -6.79 0.50 -4.36
CA ASN A 70 -7.96 1.15 -3.75
C ASN A 70 -8.05 0.87 -2.24
N ALA A 71 -7.87 -0.39 -1.84
CA ALA A 71 -7.91 -0.79 -0.44
C ALA A 71 -6.80 -0.09 0.38
N PHE A 72 -5.60 -0.04 -0.17
CA PHE A 72 -4.46 0.67 0.40
C PHE A 72 -4.75 2.17 0.56
N LYS A 73 -5.22 2.81 -0.52
CA LYS A 73 -5.56 4.23 -0.55
C LYS A 73 -6.62 4.58 0.50
N TRP A 74 -7.76 3.90 0.51
CA TRP A 74 -8.83 4.19 1.46
C TRP A 74 -8.39 3.97 2.90
N LYS A 75 -7.64 2.91 3.18
CA LYS A 75 -7.15 2.63 4.54
C LYS A 75 -6.21 3.71 5.06
N LEU A 76 -5.37 4.30 4.21
CA LEU A 76 -4.53 5.45 4.60
C LEU A 76 -5.37 6.72 4.75
N ARG A 77 -6.38 6.96 3.91
CA ARG A 77 -7.28 8.12 4.09
C ARG A 77 -8.02 8.04 5.43
N ASP A 78 -8.53 6.86 5.78
CA ASP A 78 -9.21 6.60 7.05
C ASP A 78 -8.26 6.78 8.25
N ALA A 79 -6.96 6.52 8.07
CA ALA A 79 -5.94 6.75 9.09
C ALA A 79 -5.54 8.23 9.24
N GLY A 80 -6.11 9.14 8.44
CA GLY A 80 -5.91 10.58 8.57
C GLY A 80 -4.78 11.17 7.71
N TYR A 81 -4.23 10.42 6.76
CA TYR A 81 -3.18 10.93 5.86
C TYR A 81 -3.74 11.92 4.83
N ASP A 82 -2.92 12.92 4.50
CA ASP A 82 -3.23 13.89 3.44
C ASP A 82 -3.46 13.21 2.08
N GLN A 83 -4.41 13.73 1.31
CA GLN A 83 -4.83 13.11 0.06
C GLN A 83 -3.70 13.04 -0.96
N ALA A 84 -2.94 14.12 -1.12
CA ALA A 84 -1.87 14.17 -2.11
C ALA A 84 -0.75 13.17 -1.75
N TYR A 85 -0.47 13.02 -0.45
CA TYR A 85 0.50 12.04 0.02
C TYR A 85 0.03 10.59 -0.17
N VAL A 86 -1.24 10.30 0.11
CA VAL A 86 -1.81 8.97 -0.14
C VAL A 86 -1.81 8.65 -1.64
N ASP A 87 -2.14 9.61 -2.49
CA ASP A 87 -2.15 9.43 -3.95
C ASP A 87 -0.74 9.10 -4.47
N GLU A 88 0.28 9.83 -4.03
CA GLU A 88 1.69 9.57 -4.38
C GLU A 88 2.17 8.18 -3.91
N LEU A 89 1.84 7.80 -2.67
CA LEU A 89 2.17 6.47 -2.14
C LEU A 89 1.45 5.35 -2.89
N THR A 90 0.19 5.58 -3.26
CA THR A 90 -0.60 4.60 -4.01
C THR A 90 -0.05 4.45 -5.42
N GLU A 91 0.31 5.55 -6.09
CA GLU A 91 0.94 5.51 -7.41
C GLU A 91 2.27 4.75 -7.37
N TRP A 92 3.14 5.06 -6.41
CA TRP A 92 4.39 4.33 -6.19
C TRP A 92 4.15 2.82 -6.03
N LEU A 93 3.13 2.45 -5.25
CA LEU A 93 2.75 1.05 -5.04
C LEU A 93 2.28 0.39 -6.34
N MET A 94 1.48 1.10 -7.15
CA MET A 94 0.96 0.59 -8.42
C MET A 94 2.06 0.38 -9.46
N LEU A 95 3.08 1.24 -9.48
CA LEU A 95 4.26 1.12 -10.35
C LEU A 95 5.17 -0.07 -9.99
N ARG A 96 4.96 -0.71 -8.83
CA ARG A 96 5.80 -1.83 -8.36
C ARG A 96 5.41 -3.20 -8.95
N PHE A 97 4.25 -3.29 -9.60
CA PHE A 97 3.64 -4.54 -10.08
C PHE A 97 3.83 -4.85 -11.57
#